data_AF-K7KK87-F1
#
_entry.id   AF-K7KK87-F1
#
_cell.length_a   1.000
_cell.length_b   1.000
_cell.length_c   1.000
_cell.angle_alpha   90.00
_cell.angle_beta   90.00
_cell.angle_gamma   90.00
#
_symmetry.space_group_name_H-M   'P 1'
#
loop_
_entity.id
_entity.type
_entity.pdbx_description
1 polymer ?
#
loop_
_entity_poly.entity_id
_entity_poly.type
_entity_poly.pdbx_seq_one_letter_code
_entity_poly.pdbx_strand_id
1 'polypeptide(L)'
;MEYCAPLYQVNSSGVMPIIFSTSSLALPGTLARFTGLTALKKASVALNPGGSFYLPFNILLIAFFNYYYTFLQLDPDDVSEQLKRQGASIPLVRPGRSAATFIKTVLSRISVLGSTFLAILAAGPTVVEQITHLTAFRGFVGTSILILVGCATDTARKVQAEIISQKYKNIEFYDFDKY
;
A
#
# COMPACT_ATOMS: atom_id res chain seq x y z
N MET A 1 -18.80 -17.98 -8.87
CA MET A 1 -19.59 -17.26 -7.85
C MET A 1 -18.66 -16.57 -6.82
N GLU A 2 -17.54 -15.98 -7.25
CA GLU A 2 -16.44 -15.65 -6.31
C GLU A 2 -15.88 -14.24 -6.50
N TYR A 3 -16.70 -13.29 -6.95
CA TYR A 3 -16.28 -11.89 -7.07
C TYR A 3 -16.74 -11.00 -5.91
N CYS A 4 -17.39 -11.58 -4.90
CA CYS A 4 -17.76 -10.85 -3.68
C CYS A 4 -16.64 -10.87 -2.62
N ALA A 5 -15.42 -10.53 -3.03
CA ALA A 5 -14.38 -10.11 -2.10
C ALA A 5 -14.20 -8.57 -2.14
N PRO A 6 -15.22 -7.75 -1.84
CA PRO A 6 -15.03 -6.31 -1.69
C PRO A 6 -14.26 -5.93 -0.40
N LEU A 7 -13.70 -6.88 0.35
CA LEU A 7 -12.82 -6.56 1.48
C LEU A 7 -11.46 -6.00 1.04
N TYR A 8 -11.05 -6.16 -0.22
CA TYR A 8 -9.81 -5.55 -0.70
C TYR A 8 -9.97 -4.08 -1.11
N GLN A 9 -11.17 -3.50 -1.05
CA GLN A 9 -11.45 -2.15 -1.56
C GLN A 9 -10.83 -1.02 -0.73
N VAL A 10 -10.08 -1.33 0.33
CA VAL A 10 -9.67 -0.33 1.33
C VAL A 10 -8.16 -0.06 1.39
N ASN A 11 -7.34 -0.82 0.66
CA ASN A 11 -5.94 -0.45 0.45
C ASN A 11 -5.57 -0.64 -1.02
N SER A 12 -5.90 0.37 -1.83
CA SER A 12 -5.68 0.39 -3.27
C SER A 12 -4.22 0.32 -3.70
N SER A 13 -3.24 0.21 -2.80
CA SER A 13 -1.87 -0.01 -3.24
C SER A 13 -1.04 -0.66 -2.15
N GLY A 14 -1.37 -1.91 -1.78
CA GLY A 14 -0.51 -2.70 -0.89
C GLY A 14 0.95 -2.81 -1.35
N VAL A 15 1.22 -2.49 -2.62
CA VAL A 15 2.55 -2.39 -3.22
C VAL A 15 3.29 -1.13 -2.77
N MET A 16 2.63 0.02 -2.76
CA MET A 16 3.32 1.31 -2.61
C MET A 16 4.07 1.43 -1.27
N PRO A 17 3.50 1.06 -0.10
CA PRO A 17 4.23 1.04 1.15
C PRO A 17 5.45 0.11 1.15
N ILE A 18 5.36 -1.01 0.42
CA ILE A 18 6.47 -1.98 0.28
C ILE A 18 7.60 -1.37 -0.57
N ILE A 19 7.27 -0.66 -1.65
CA ILE A 19 8.26 0.04 -2.47
C ILE A 19 8.94 1.16 -1.68
N PHE A 20 8.18 1.97 -0.95
CA PHE A 20 8.76 3.02 -0.11
C PHE A 20 9.65 2.43 0.99
N SER A 21 9.25 1.33 1.62
CA SER A 21 10.09 0.64 2.61
C SER A 21 11.39 0.13 1.98
N THR A 22 11.32 -0.62 0.88
CA THR A 22 12.53 -1.21 0.25
C THR A 22 13.47 -0.16 -0.32
N SER A 23 12.95 0.88 -0.98
CA SER A 23 13.75 2.01 -1.46
C SER A 23 14.38 2.79 -0.31
N SER A 24 13.63 3.08 0.76
CA SER A 24 14.14 3.77 1.95
C SER A 24 15.24 2.96 2.65
N LEU A 25 15.15 1.63 2.70
CA LEU A 25 16.22 0.75 3.20
C LEU A 25 17.46 0.73 2.28
N ALA A 26 17.25 0.80 0.95
CA ALA A 26 18.34 0.76 -0.03
C ALA A 26 19.16 2.06 -0.08
N LEU A 27 18.53 3.22 0.18
CA LEU A 27 19.19 4.53 0.14
C LEU A 27 20.40 4.67 1.08
N PRO A 28 20.31 4.42 2.41
CA PRO A 28 21.44 4.54 3.32
C PRO A 28 22.54 3.52 3.00
N GLY A 29 22.19 2.31 2.55
CA GLY A 29 23.16 1.31 2.10
C GLY A 29 23.93 1.75 0.86
N THR A 30 23.27 2.47 -0.05
CA THR A 30 23.89 3.04 -1.25
C THR A 30 24.81 4.21 -0.90
N LEU A 31 24.38 5.12 -0.02
CA LEU A 31 25.20 6.23 0.48
C LEU A 31 26.42 5.75 1.29
N ALA A 32 26.26 4.67 2.06
CA ALA A 32 27.35 4.00 2.78
C ALA A 32 28.44 3.47 1.84
N ARG A 33 28.05 2.94 0.68
CA ARG A 33 28.98 2.43 -0.33
C ARG A 33 29.78 3.54 -0.99
N PHE A 34 29.19 4.71 -1.22
CA PHE A 34 29.88 5.86 -1.82
C PHE A 34 30.82 6.59 -0.85
N THR A 35 30.44 6.70 0.42
CA THR A 35 31.23 7.46 1.43
C THR A 35 32.36 6.66 2.06
N GLY A 36 32.36 5.32 1.93
CA GLY A 36 33.43 4.44 2.45
C GLY A 36 33.52 4.38 3.99
N LEU A 37 32.61 5.03 4.72
CA LEU A 37 32.66 5.10 6.19
C LEU A 37 32.33 3.75 6.83
N THR A 38 33.29 3.21 7.60
CA THR A 38 33.13 1.96 8.37
C THR A 38 31.97 2.01 9.38
N ALA A 39 31.62 3.20 9.90
CA ALA A 39 30.48 3.38 10.78
C ALA A 39 29.15 3.04 10.07
N LEU A 40 29.01 3.47 8.81
CA LEU A 40 27.88 3.11 7.96
C LEU A 40 27.92 1.63 7.54
N LYS A 41 29.11 1.02 7.43
CA LYS A 41 29.27 -0.42 7.19
C LYS A 41 28.77 -1.27 8.36
N LYS A 42 28.98 -0.85 9.61
CA LYS A 42 28.42 -1.56 10.79
C LYS A 42 26.89 -1.43 10.83
N ALA A 43 26.36 -0.24 10.55
CA ALA A 43 24.92 -0.04 10.44
C ALA A 43 24.34 -0.89 9.29
N SER A 44 25.00 -0.98 8.14
CA SER A 44 24.54 -1.81 7.02
C SER A 44 24.65 -3.31 7.28
N VAL A 45 25.61 -3.77 8.11
CA VAL A 45 25.65 -5.17 8.58
C VAL A 45 24.48 -5.47 9.53
N ALA A 46 24.07 -4.52 10.37
CA ALA A 46 22.88 -4.69 11.23
C ALA A 46 21.57 -4.68 10.41
N LEU A 47 21.51 -3.90 9.33
CA LEU A 47 20.39 -3.86 8.38
C LEU A 47 20.46 -4.94 7.28
N ASN A 48 21.45 -5.83 7.29
CA ASN A 48 21.55 -6.86 6.26
C ASN A 48 20.48 -7.96 6.47
N PRO A 49 20.03 -8.68 5.43
CA PRO A 49 19.06 -9.78 5.50
C PRO A 49 19.47 -11.00 6.36
N GLY A 50 20.53 -10.90 7.16
CA GLY A 50 20.93 -11.88 8.17
C GLY A 50 20.85 -11.35 9.61
N GLY A 51 20.62 -10.06 9.82
CA GLY A 51 20.39 -9.49 11.13
C GLY A 51 18.98 -9.80 11.60
N SER A 52 18.84 -10.29 12.84
CA SER A 52 17.52 -10.48 13.49
C SER A 52 16.68 -9.19 13.51
N PHE A 53 17.33 -8.03 13.38
CA PHE A 53 16.69 -6.71 13.33
C PHE A 53 16.14 -6.30 11.94
N TYR A 54 16.53 -6.95 10.84
CA TYR A 54 16.05 -6.57 9.50
C TYR A 54 14.55 -6.77 9.34
N LEU A 55 14.05 -7.94 9.76
CA LEU A 55 12.63 -8.29 9.65
C LEU A 55 11.71 -7.34 10.45
N PRO A 56 11.92 -7.10 11.76
CA PRO A 56 11.07 -6.17 12.51
C PRO A 56 11.21 -4.73 12.02
N PHE A 57 12.40 -4.30 11.59
CA PHE A 57 12.59 -2.97 11.04
C PHE A 57 11.85 -2.78 9.70
N ASN A 58 11.91 -3.77 8.81
CA ASN A 58 11.18 -3.74 7.54
C ASN A 58 9.66 -3.72 7.77
N ILE A 59 9.14 -4.55 8.68
CA ILE A 59 7.73 -4.55 9.08
C ILE A 59 7.30 -3.19 9.63
N LEU A 60 8.10 -2.60 10.51
CA LEU A 60 7.83 -1.27 11.08
C LEU A 60 7.77 -0.19 9.99
N LEU A 61 8.69 -0.22 9.03
CA LEU A 61 8.68 0.73 7.91
C LEU A 61 7.48 0.53 7.00
N ILE A 62 7.10 -0.71 6.69
CA ILE A 62 5.89 -0.99 5.90
C ILE A 62 4.66 -0.44 6.60
N ALA A 63 4.52 -0.64 7.92
CA ALA A 63 3.40 -0.11 8.67
C ALA A 63 3.36 1.42 8.69
N PHE A 64 4.52 2.05 8.91
CA PHE A 64 4.67 3.50 8.86
C PHE A 64 4.30 4.09 7.49
N PHE A 65 4.88 3.56 6.41
CA PHE A 65 4.61 4.04 5.07
C PHE A 65 3.18 3.72 4.62
N ASN A 66 2.57 2.63 5.09
CA ASN A 66 1.16 2.37 4.80
C ASN A 66 0.26 3.43 5.41
N TYR A 67 0.48 3.76 6.69
CA TYR A 67 -0.25 4.84 7.35
C TYR A 67 -0.04 6.15 6.59
N TYR A 68 1.21 6.55 6.36
CA TYR A 68 1.54 7.78 5.65
C TYR A 68 0.91 7.85 4.24
N TYR A 69 1.02 6.77 3.45
CA TYR A 69 0.45 6.70 2.11
C TYR A 69 -1.07 6.80 2.11
N THR A 70 -1.74 6.19 3.10
CA THR A 70 -3.19 6.26 3.20
C THR A 70 -3.67 7.70 3.39
N PHE A 71 -3.03 8.45 4.30
CA PHE A 71 -3.39 9.86 4.55
C PHE A 71 -2.96 10.79 3.42
N LEU A 72 -1.88 10.47 2.71
CA LEU A 72 -1.44 11.24 1.54
C LEU A 72 -2.41 11.09 0.35
N GLN A 73 -2.99 9.90 0.16
CA GLN A 73 -3.88 9.62 -0.97
C GLN A 73 -5.34 9.99 -0.69
N LEU A 74 -5.84 9.70 0.51
CA LEU A 74 -7.21 10.00 0.92
C LEU A 74 -7.16 11.04 2.03
N ASP A 75 -7.11 12.32 1.65
CA ASP A 75 -7.29 13.39 2.62
C ASP A 75 -8.77 13.41 3.08
N PRO A 76 -9.06 13.16 4.37
CA PRO A 76 -10.44 13.12 4.88
C PRO A 76 -11.18 14.45 4.70
N ASP A 77 -10.48 15.58 4.69
CA ASP A 77 -11.08 16.90 4.48
C ASP A 77 -11.49 17.06 3.00
N ASP A 78 -10.62 16.71 2.06
CA ASP A 78 -10.93 16.76 0.62
C ASP A 78 -12.06 15.81 0.23
N VAL A 79 -12.03 14.58 0.75
CA VAL A 79 -13.10 13.60 0.49
C VAL A 79 -14.44 14.12 1.04
N SER A 80 -14.44 14.73 2.23
CA SER A 80 -15.67 15.30 2.80
C SER A 80 -16.23 16.48 2.00
N GLU A 81 -15.36 17.31 1.42
CA GLU A 81 -15.73 18.43 0.57
C GLU A 81 -16.23 17.96 -0.80
N GLN A 82 -15.62 16.92 -1.38
CA GLN A 82 -16.10 16.28 -2.60
C GLN A 82 -17.52 15.70 -2.42
N LEU A 83 -17.78 15.03 -1.31
CA LEU A 83 -19.12 14.52 -0.98
C LEU A 83 -20.14 15.66 -0.88
N LYS A 84 -19.79 16.74 -0.17
CA LYS A 84 -20.63 17.93 -0.04
C LYS A 84 -20.94 18.57 -1.40
N ARG A 85 -19.96 18.68 -2.30
CA ARG A 85 -20.13 19.24 -3.65
C ARG A 85 -21.00 18.38 -4.57
N GLN A 86 -20.92 17.05 -4.42
CA GLN A 86 -21.77 16.11 -5.16
C GLN A 86 -23.20 16.02 -4.58
N GLY A 87 -23.52 16.74 -3.51
CA GLY A 87 -24.80 16.63 -2.81
C GLY A 87 -24.96 15.31 -2.05
N ALA A 88 -23.92 14.49 -1.98
CA ALA A 88 -23.91 13.23 -1.25
C ALA A 88 -23.60 13.50 0.23
N SER A 89 -24.43 12.97 1.12
CA SER A 89 -24.16 12.95 2.56
C SER A 89 -24.09 11.51 3.03
N ILE A 90 -23.07 11.21 3.84
CA ILE A 90 -22.97 9.90 4.49
C ILE A 90 -24.15 9.81 5.48
N PRO A 91 -24.94 8.71 5.48
CA PRO A 91 -25.99 8.51 6.47
C PRO A 91 -25.45 8.70 7.89
N LEU A 92 -26.27 9.24 8.80
CA LEU A 92 -25.95 9.53 10.22
C LEU A 92 -24.95 10.66 10.52
N VAL A 93 -24.16 11.17 9.57
CA VAL A 93 -23.14 12.22 9.87
C VAL A 93 -23.40 13.52 9.12
N ARG A 94 -23.24 14.65 9.82
CA ARG A 94 -23.45 15.97 9.22
C ARG A 94 -22.33 16.27 8.20
N PRO A 95 -22.65 16.82 7.01
CA PRO A 95 -21.66 17.16 6.01
C PRO A 95 -20.65 18.20 6.54
N GLY A 96 -19.41 18.12 6.05
CA GLY A 96 -18.28 18.92 6.53
C GLY A 96 -17.47 18.21 7.63
N ARG A 97 -17.15 18.93 8.72
CA ARG A 97 -16.21 18.47 9.76
C ARG A 97 -16.57 17.12 10.40
N SER A 98 -17.86 16.83 10.57
CA SER A 98 -18.29 15.57 11.17
C SER A 98 -18.07 14.38 10.22
N ALA A 99 -18.26 14.58 8.91
CA ALA A 99 -17.94 13.57 7.90
C ALA A 99 -16.43 13.33 7.80
N ALA A 100 -15.61 14.40 7.78
CA ALA A 100 -14.16 14.29 7.77
C ALA A 100 -13.62 13.49 8.98
N THR A 101 -14.14 13.75 10.19
CA THR A 101 -13.75 13.03 11.42
C THR A 101 -14.12 11.54 11.35
N PHE A 102 -15.29 11.23 10.78
CA PHE A 102 -15.72 9.85 10.57
C PHE A 102 -14.81 9.13 9.57
N ILE A 103 -14.55 9.75 8.41
CA ILE A 103 -13.66 9.21 7.37
C ILE A 103 -12.26 8.95 7.95
N LYS A 104 -11.69 9.92 8.68
CA LYS A 104 -10.39 9.79 9.35
C LYS A 104 -10.32 8.59 10.31
N THR A 105 -11.38 8.39 11.10
CA THR A 105 -11.44 7.28 12.07
C THR A 105 -11.53 5.93 11.35
N VAL A 106 -12.35 5.84 10.31
CA VAL A 106 -12.49 4.64 9.49
C VAL A 106 -11.18 4.32 8.78
N LEU A 107 -10.55 5.32 8.17
CA LEU A 107 -9.28 5.20 7.47
C LEU A 107 -8.17 4.71 8.40
N SER A 108 -8.05 5.30 9.60
CA SER A 108 -7.04 4.86 10.58
C SER A 108 -7.23 3.40 11.01
N ARG A 109 -8.47 2.93 11.23
CA ARG A 109 -8.74 1.53 11.62
C ARG A 109 -8.41 0.56 10.49
N ILE A 110 -8.76 0.94 9.27
CA ILE A 110 -8.47 0.20 8.05
C ILE A 110 -6.95 0.11 7.82
N SER A 111 -6.22 1.22 7.92
CA SER A 111 -4.78 1.26 7.70
C SER A 111 -4.03 0.37 8.68
N VAL A 112 -4.47 0.31 9.94
CA VAL A 112 -3.87 -0.59 10.94
C VAL A 112 -4.07 -2.05 10.52
N LEU A 113 -5.30 -2.47 10.24
CA LEU A 113 -5.57 -3.85 9.80
C LEU A 113 -4.85 -4.21 8.49
N GLY A 114 -4.86 -3.28 7.53
CA GLY A 114 -4.16 -3.43 6.24
C GLY A 114 -2.65 -3.51 6.41
N SER A 115 -2.06 -2.73 7.32
CA SER A 115 -0.61 -2.78 7.59
C SER A 115 -0.19 -4.10 8.21
N THR A 116 -0.98 -4.66 9.13
CA THR A 116 -0.69 -5.96 9.74
C THR A 116 -0.72 -7.07 8.70
N PHE A 117 -1.72 -7.06 7.80
CA PHE A 117 -1.79 -8.04 6.72
C PHE A 117 -0.63 -7.91 5.73
N LEU A 118 -0.28 -6.68 5.34
CA LEU A 118 0.87 -6.43 4.46
C LEU A 118 2.20 -6.81 5.11
N ALA A 119 2.36 -6.57 6.41
CA ALA A 119 3.54 -6.98 7.15
C ALA A 119 3.73 -8.50 7.14
N ILE A 120 2.66 -9.27 7.32
CA ILE A 120 2.71 -10.74 7.25
C ILE A 120 3.08 -11.20 5.83
N LEU A 121 2.46 -10.61 4.80
CA LEU A 121 2.78 -10.95 3.41
C LEU A 121 4.22 -10.62 3.05
N ALA A 122 4.74 -9.48 3.49
CA ALA A 122 6.13 -9.09 3.26
C ALA A 122 7.13 -9.96 4.06
N ALA A 123 6.75 -10.41 5.26
CA ALA A 123 7.56 -11.30 6.07
C ALA A 123 7.65 -12.71 5.46
N GLY A 124 6.59 -13.22 4.84
CA GLY A 124 6.53 -14.58 4.26
C GLY A 124 7.74 -14.94 3.38
N PRO A 125 8.04 -14.16 2.31
CA PRO A 125 9.19 -14.42 1.46
C PRO A 125 10.51 -14.38 2.23
N THR A 126 10.70 -13.39 3.12
CA THR A 126 11.93 -13.28 3.91
C THR A 126 12.16 -14.44 4.88
N VAL A 127 11.09 -15.02 5.44
CA VAL A 127 11.17 -16.20 6.31
C VAL A 127 11.52 -17.45 5.48
N VAL A 128 10.89 -17.62 4.31
CA VAL A 128 11.19 -18.72 3.37
C VAL A 128 12.64 -18.66 2.87
N GLU A 129 13.19 -17.47 2.66
CA GLU A 129 14.59 -17.27 2.28
C GLU A 129 15.58 -17.60 3.40
N GLN A 130 15.21 -17.37 4.67
CA GLN A 130 16.05 -17.73 5.81
C GLN A 130 16.17 -19.24 5.99
N ILE A 131 15.07 -19.99 5.81
CA ILE A 131 15.07 -21.45 5.95
C ILE A 131 15.80 -22.15 4.78
N THR A 132 15.67 -21.65 3.56
CA THR A 132 16.22 -22.31 2.36
C THR A 132 17.73 -22.16 2.20
N HIS A 133 18.38 -21.28 2.99
CA HIS A 133 19.84 -21.05 2.99
C HIS A 133 20.46 -20.74 1.62
N LEU A 134 19.67 -20.47 0.58
CA LEU A 134 20.17 -20.16 -0.76
C LEU A 134 20.77 -18.75 -0.80
N THR A 135 22.08 -18.64 -0.57
CA THR A 135 22.81 -17.37 -0.51
C THR A 135 22.78 -16.61 -1.83
N ALA A 136 22.75 -17.31 -2.97
CA ALA A 136 22.81 -16.68 -4.30
C ALA A 136 21.56 -15.87 -4.68
N PHE A 137 20.41 -16.16 -4.06
CA PHE A 137 19.11 -15.56 -4.41
C PHE A 137 18.41 -14.84 -3.24
N ARG A 138 19.12 -14.64 -2.12
CA ARG A 138 18.57 -14.06 -0.88
C ARG A 138 18.09 -12.61 -1.08
N GLY A 139 16.89 -12.30 -0.60
CA GLY A 139 16.29 -10.96 -0.54
C GLY A 139 15.58 -10.51 -1.82
N PHE A 140 16.18 -10.80 -2.98
CA PHE A 140 15.68 -10.28 -4.25
C PHE A 140 14.54 -11.11 -4.80
N VAL A 141 14.61 -12.44 -4.82
CA VAL A 141 13.62 -13.26 -5.53
C VAL A 141 12.25 -13.23 -4.84
N GLY A 142 12.21 -13.46 -3.53
CA GLY A 142 10.94 -13.52 -2.81
C GLY A 142 10.22 -12.17 -2.76
N THR A 143 10.95 -11.12 -2.39
CA THR A 143 10.40 -9.76 -2.32
C THR A 143 10.05 -9.20 -3.70
N SER A 144 10.86 -9.46 -4.74
CA SER A 144 10.55 -8.98 -6.09
C SER A 144 9.31 -9.65 -6.69
N ILE A 145 9.11 -10.96 -6.50
CA ILE A 145 7.89 -11.64 -6.97
C ILE A 145 6.65 -11.07 -6.28
N LEU A 146 6.71 -10.82 -4.97
CA LEU A 146 5.61 -10.19 -4.24
C LEU A 146 5.28 -8.80 -4.82
N ILE A 147 6.30 -7.98 -5.06
CA ILE A 147 6.15 -6.66 -5.68
C ILE A 147 5.57 -6.79 -7.10
N LEU A 148 6.04 -7.74 -7.91
CA LEU A 148 5.57 -7.98 -9.27
C LEU A 148 4.09 -8.36 -9.29
N VAL A 149 3.67 -9.32 -8.47
CA VAL A 149 2.26 -9.73 -8.35
C VAL A 149 1.40 -8.56 -7.87
N GLY A 150 1.90 -7.81 -6.90
CA GLY A 150 1.21 -6.63 -6.41
C GLY A 150 1.03 -5.57 -7.50
N CYS A 151 2.08 -5.25 -8.25
CA CYS A 151 2.05 -4.27 -9.33
C CYS A 151 1.17 -4.73 -10.51
N ALA A 152 1.22 -6.03 -10.84
CA ALA A 152 0.33 -6.63 -11.84
C ALA A 152 -1.14 -6.50 -11.42
N THR A 153 -1.45 -6.74 -10.14
CA THR A 153 -2.80 -6.59 -9.58
C THR A 153 -3.25 -5.13 -9.58
N ASP A 154 -2.38 -4.19 -9.23
CA ASP A 154 -2.64 -2.74 -9.28
C ASP A 154 -2.94 -2.29 -10.72
N THR A 155 -2.14 -2.73 -11.68
CA THR A 155 -2.34 -2.45 -13.10
C THR A 155 -3.65 -3.03 -13.61
N ALA A 156 -3.97 -4.28 -13.26
CA ALA A 156 -5.24 -4.92 -13.63
C ALA A 156 -6.45 -4.14 -13.10
N ARG A 157 -6.38 -3.62 -11.87
CA ARG A 157 -7.44 -2.80 -11.28
C ARG A 157 -7.59 -1.45 -11.97
N LYS A 158 -6.49 -0.79 -12.32
CA LYS A 158 -6.52 0.47 -13.07
C LYS A 158 -7.19 0.30 -14.42
N VAL A 159 -6.86 -0.78 -15.15
CA VAL A 159 -7.52 -1.11 -16.42
C VAL A 159 -9.02 -1.39 -16.22
N GLN A 160 -9.38 -2.15 -15.19
CA GLN A 160 -10.78 -2.44 -14.88
C GLN A 160 -11.58 -1.17 -14.53
N ALA A 161 -11.01 -0.27 -13.73
CA ALA A 161 -11.64 0.98 -13.34
C ALA A 161 -11.94 1.87 -14.56
N GLU A 162 -11.04 1.92 -15.53
CA GLU A 162 -11.22 2.67 -16.78
C GLU A 162 -12.35 2.09 -17.65
N ILE A 163 -12.41 0.76 -17.80
CA ILE A 163 -13.50 0.09 -18.55
C ILE A 163 -14.86 0.35 -17.90
N ILE A 164 -14.92 0.30 -16.57
CA ILE A 164 -16.14 0.57 -15.80
C ILE A 164 -16.59 2.02 -16.00
N SER A 165 -15.67 2.99 -15.93
CA SER A 165 -15.93 4.40 -16.21
C SER A 165 -16.57 4.62 -17.59
N GLN A 166 -16.04 3.93 -18.62
CA GLN A 166 -16.60 3.99 -19.98
C GLN A 166 -17.98 3.33 -20.09
N LYS A 167 -18.20 2.22 -19.38
CA LYS A 167 -19.50 1.54 -19.38
C LYS A 167 -20.60 2.40 -18.75
N TYR A 168 -20.29 3.13 -17.69
CA TYR A 168 -21.24 4.08 -17.09
C TYR A 168 -21.63 5.18 -18.09
N LYS A 169 -20.65 5.74 -18.81
CA LYS A 169 -20.92 6.71 -19.89
C LYS A 169 -21.85 6.12 -20.97
N ASN A 170 -21.66 4.86 -21.37
CA ASN A 170 -22.50 4.22 -22.39
C ASN A 170 -23.93 3.94 -21.92
N ILE A 171 -24.11 3.52 -20.66
CA ILE A 171 -25.46 3.30 -20.10
C ILE A 171 -26.20 4.63 -19.97
N GLU A 172 -25.50 5.69 -19.55
CA GLU A 172 -26.06 7.03 -19.48
C GLU A 172 -26.44 7.55 -20.88
N PHE A 173 -25.60 7.34 -21.91
CA PHE A 173 -25.96 7.63 -23.31
C PHE A 173 -27.16 6.80 -23.82
N TYR A 174 -27.28 5.54 -23.40
CA TYR A 174 -28.42 4.70 -23.78
C TYR A 174 -29.73 5.18 -23.16
N ASP A 175 -29.68 5.80 -21.98
CA ASP A 175 -30.85 6.40 -21.34
C ASP A 175 -31.25 7.71 -22.04
N PHE A 176 -30.28 8.50 -22.51
CA PHE A 176 -30.55 9.73 -23.28
C PHE A 176 -31.12 9.49 -24.67
N ASP A 177 -30.72 8.41 -25.37
CA ASP A 177 -31.21 8.13 -26.73
C ASP A 177 -32.64 7.54 -26.75
N LYS A 178 -33.24 7.33 -25.57
CA LYS A 178 -34.64 6.88 -25.42
C LYS A 178 -35.65 8.00 -25.17
N TYR A 179 -35.22 9.25 -25.06
CA TYR A 179 -36.08 10.43 -24.82
C TYR A 179 -35.88 11.49 -25.89
#